data_AF-A0A538EPB7-F1
#
_entry.id   AF-A0A538EPB7-F1
#
_cell.length_a   1.000
_cell.length_b   1.000
_cell.length_c   1.000
_cell.angle_alpha   90.00
_cell.angle_beta   90.00
_cell.angle_gamma   90.00
#
_symmetry.space_group_name_H-M   'P 1'
#
loop_
_entity.id
_entity.type
_entity.pdbx_description
1 polymer ?
#
loop_
_entity_poly.entity_id
_entity_poly.type
_entity_poly.pdbx_seq_one_letter_code
_entity_poly.pdbx_strand_id
1 'polypeptide(L)'
;MTQQREVFLHQAGQADGRSPLYAALCRQFADDARVGALIESPPRWDAPLRLLAGLHLLVLQGRATWDDVPEAIEREADFLREYVGHVEIQTNEVQRAWALLPCFLELARWSRSNRFDLVELGTSAGLLLLWDRYRYRYAAGQWGGKGAALDLTGEERSAIPPELLRIVPRVRRRVGIDRNPLDLRNPEDLLLLKSFVWAGQEERLARLDAAAAALRDDPPELVRGDIVERLPAELAHRSEEALTVVLNSAALGYLDEAGRKRVRDELERAGEAGPLAYVTTTRPANGTDRHWALAIELWPEGGRREVAYADFHGAWLEWRG
;
A
#
# COMPACT_ATOMS: atom_id res chain seq x y z
N MET A 1 -22.28 -20.00 -13.60
CA MET A 1 -22.83 -19.79 -12.24
C MET A 1 -21.87 -20.27 -11.14
N THR A 2 -21.27 -21.47 -11.20
CA THR A 2 -20.38 -21.98 -10.13
C THR A 2 -19.16 -21.09 -9.82
N GLN A 3 -18.52 -20.50 -10.84
CA GLN A 3 -17.31 -19.68 -10.64
C GLN A 3 -17.59 -18.30 -10.03
N GLN A 4 -18.70 -17.64 -10.40
CA GLN A 4 -19.12 -16.39 -9.75
C GLN A 4 -19.35 -16.63 -8.26
N ARG A 5 -20.14 -17.67 -7.93
CA ARG A 5 -20.40 -18.06 -6.55
C ARG A 5 -19.10 -18.26 -5.76
N GLU A 6 -18.16 -19.00 -6.31
CA GLU A 6 -16.89 -19.29 -5.66
C GLU A 6 -16.09 -18.02 -5.34
N VAL A 7 -15.87 -17.16 -6.34
CA VAL A 7 -15.07 -15.93 -6.17
C VAL A 7 -15.73 -14.95 -5.19
N PHE A 8 -17.06 -14.78 -5.27
CA PHE A 8 -17.78 -13.90 -4.34
C PHE A 8 -17.85 -14.45 -2.92
N LEU A 9 -18.08 -15.76 -2.73
CA LEU A 9 -18.06 -16.35 -1.40
C LEU A 9 -16.66 -16.35 -0.78
N HIS A 10 -15.61 -16.50 -1.58
CA HIS A 10 -14.23 -16.30 -1.12
C HIS A 10 -14.03 -14.87 -0.59
N GLN A 11 -14.44 -13.86 -1.36
CA GLN A 11 -14.36 -12.46 -0.93
C GLN A 11 -15.22 -12.18 0.31
N ALA A 12 -16.39 -12.81 0.45
CA ALA A 12 -17.22 -12.69 1.65
C ALA A 12 -16.45 -13.16 2.91
N GLY A 13 -15.74 -14.29 2.81
CA GLY A 13 -14.88 -14.78 3.89
C GLY A 13 -13.72 -13.84 4.22
N GLN A 14 -13.17 -13.14 3.21
CA GLN A 14 -12.18 -12.08 3.47
C GLN A 14 -12.80 -10.86 4.17
N ALA A 15 -14.04 -10.50 3.83
CA ALA A 15 -14.73 -9.36 4.41
C ALA A 15 -15.24 -9.62 5.84
N ASP A 16 -15.45 -10.87 6.23
CA ASP A 16 -15.92 -11.24 7.57
C ASP A 16 -15.02 -10.65 8.67
N GLY A 17 -15.64 -10.03 9.67
CA GLY A 17 -14.95 -9.34 10.77
C GLY A 17 -14.30 -8.00 10.42
N ARG A 18 -14.23 -7.62 9.13
CA ARG A 18 -13.62 -6.36 8.66
C ARG A 18 -14.60 -5.38 8.01
N SER A 19 -15.62 -5.90 7.33
CA SER A 19 -16.73 -5.14 6.77
C SER A 19 -17.96 -6.06 6.65
N PRO A 20 -18.85 -6.09 7.66
CA PRO A 20 -20.05 -6.92 7.65
C PRO A 20 -20.95 -6.67 6.44
N LEU A 21 -21.04 -5.41 5.99
CA LEU A 21 -21.81 -5.03 4.80
C LEU A 21 -21.24 -5.67 3.54
N TYR A 22 -19.94 -5.56 3.29
CA TYR A 22 -19.33 -6.17 2.10
C TYR A 22 -19.44 -7.69 2.14
N ALA A 23 -19.31 -8.31 3.31
CA ALA A 23 -19.50 -9.75 3.46
C ALA A 23 -20.94 -10.18 3.13
N ALA A 24 -21.94 -9.39 3.52
CA ALA A 24 -23.34 -9.65 3.19
C ALA A 24 -23.60 -9.48 1.68
N LEU A 25 -23.13 -8.36 1.09
CA LEU A 25 -23.27 -8.09 -0.34
C LEU A 25 -22.60 -9.17 -1.19
N CYS A 26 -21.39 -9.60 -0.85
CA CYS A 26 -20.73 -10.69 -1.58
C CYS A 26 -21.53 -11.99 -1.55
N ARG A 27 -22.15 -12.35 -0.41
CA ARG A 27 -23.02 -13.54 -0.33
C ARG A 27 -24.27 -13.39 -1.20
N GLN A 28 -24.86 -12.20 -1.24
CA GLN A 28 -26.00 -11.90 -2.12
C GLN A 28 -25.61 -11.97 -3.60
N PHE A 29 -24.46 -11.42 -3.96
CA PHE A 29 -23.97 -11.36 -5.34
C PHE A 29 -23.48 -12.69 -5.88
N ALA A 30 -23.26 -13.70 -5.03
CA ALA A 30 -22.73 -14.99 -5.41
C ALA A 30 -23.56 -15.70 -6.50
N ASP A 31 -24.88 -15.52 -6.50
CA ASP A 31 -25.79 -16.12 -7.49
C ASP A 31 -26.68 -15.09 -8.21
N ASP A 32 -26.40 -13.80 -8.07
CA ASP A 32 -27.20 -12.74 -8.71
C ASP A 32 -26.87 -12.64 -10.21
N ALA A 33 -27.87 -12.90 -11.05
CA ALA A 33 -27.73 -12.87 -12.50
C ALA A 33 -27.40 -11.46 -13.04
N ARG A 34 -27.84 -10.40 -12.36
CA ARG A 34 -27.54 -9.02 -12.72
C ARG A 34 -26.06 -8.75 -12.54
N VAL A 35 -25.48 -9.20 -11.42
CA VAL A 35 -24.03 -9.13 -11.16
C VAL A 35 -23.25 -9.94 -12.19
N GLY A 36 -23.74 -11.13 -12.55
CA GLY A 36 -23.13 -11.95 -13.60
C GLY A 36 -23.04 -11.26 -14.96
N ALA A 37 -23.91 -10.28 -15.24
CA ALA A 37 -23.88 -9.47 -16.47
C ALA A 37 -22.97 -8.22 -16.39
N LEU A 38 -22.43 -7.91 -15.21
CA LEU A 38 -21.50 -6.79 -14.98
C LEU A 38 -20.03 -7.23 -14.96
N ILE A 39 -19.79 -8.50 -14.61
CA ILE A 39 -18.43 -9.05 -14.47
C ILE A 39 -18.03 -9.86 -15.72
N GLU A 40 -16.73 -10.02 -15.90
CA GLU A 40 -16.19 -10.87 -16.96
C GLU A 40 -16.48 -12.36 -16.75
N SER A 41 -16.44 -13.14 -17.84
CA SER A 41 -16.68 -14.59 -17.82
C SER A 41 -15.56 -15.33 -18.55
N PRO A 42 -14.76 -16.18 -17.85
CA PRO A 42 -14.85 -16.50 -16.43
C PRO A 42 -14.45 -15.31 -15.53
N PRO A 43 -15.02 -15.18 -14.32
CA PRO A 43 -14.71 -14.06 -13.44
C PRO A 43 -13.28 -14.14 -12.93
N ARG A 44 -12.57 -13.01 -12.94
CA ARG A 44 -11.29 -12.89 -12.25
C ARG A 44 -11.50 -12.91 -10.73
N TRP A 45 -10.46 -13.30 -9.99
CA TRP A 45 -10.49 -13.36 -8.52
C TRP A 45 -10.82 -12.00 -7.87
N ASP A 46 -10.49 -10.89 -8.54
CA ASP A 46 -10.68 -9.53 -8.07
C ASP A 46 -12.01 -8.88 -8.50
N ALA A 47 -12.84 -9.57 -9.30
CA ALA A 47 -14.12 -9.03 -9.76
C ALA A 47 -15.03 -8.54 -8.61
N PRO A 48 -15.16 -9.22 -7.45
CA PRO A 48 -15.95 -8.70 -6.33
C PRO A 48 -15.40 -7.40 -5.75
N LEU A 49 -14.07 -7.28 -5.66
CA LEU A 49 -13.42 -6.07 -5.13
C LEU A 49 -13.66 -4.87 -6.04
N ARG A 50 -13.56 -5.07 -7.37
CA ARG A 50 -13.83 -4.02 -8.36
C ARG A 50 -15.30 -3.61 -8.34
N LEU A 51 -16.23 -4.57 -8.28
CA LEU A 51 -17.66 -4.28 -8.23
C LEU A 51 -18.04 -3.50 -6.96
N LEU A 52 -17.55 -3.95 -5.79
CA LEU A 52 -17.79 -3.25 -4.53
C LEU A 52 -17.17 -1.85 -4.52
N ALA A 53 -15.98 -1.67 -5.11
CA ALA A 53 -15.37 -0.36 -5.28
C ALA A 53 -16.20 0.54 -6.22
N GLY A 54 -16.72 0.00 -7.33
CA GLY A 54 -17.62 0.73 -8.22
C GLY A 54 -18.90 1.18 -7.51
N LEU A 55 -19.53 0.30 -6.73
CA LEU A 55 -20.68 0.66 -5.90
C LEU A 55 -20.31 1.71 -4.85
N HIS A 56 -19.16 1.58 -4.18
CA HIS A 56 -18.71 2.57 -3.21
C HIS A 56 -18.45 3.92 -3.85
N LEU A 57 -17.90 3.95 -5.08
CA LEU A 57 -17.71 5.20 -5.81
C LEU A 57 -19.05 5.88 -6.09
N LEU A 58 -20.09 5.14 -6.47
CA LEU A 58 -21.45 5.68 -6.62
C LEU A 58 -21.98 6.25 -5.30
N VAL A 59 -21.72 5.58 -4.17
CA VAL A 59 -22.09 6.05 -2.83
C VAL A 59 -21.35 7.34 -2.46
N LEU A 60 -20.03 7.40 -2.69
CA LEU A 60 -19.21 8.58 -2.44
C LEU A 60 -19.62 9.77 -3.30
N GLN A 61 -20.14 9.52 -4.50
CA GLN A 61 -20.68 10.53 -5.42
C GLN A 61 -22.15 10.91 -5.13
N GLY A 62 -22.82 10.25 -4.18
CA GLY A 62 -24.24 10.48 -3.88
C GLY A 62 -25.21 9.99 -4.97
N ARG A 63 -24.75 9.11 -5.88
CA ARG A 63 -25.58 8.48 -6.93
C ARG A 63 -26.28 7.20 -6.47
N ALA A 64 -25.83 6.66 -5.35
CA ALA A 64 -26.41 5.52 -4.67
C ALA A 64 -26.20 5.63 -3.16
N THR A 65 -26.81 4.73 -2.42
CA THR A 65 -26.62 4.49 -0.99
C THR A 65 -26.37 3.00 -0.78
N TRP A 66 -25.93 2.62 0.41
CA TRP A 66 -25.79 1.19 0.72
C TRP A 66 -27.14 0.47 0.90
N ASP A 67 -28.24 1.21 1.01
CA ASP A 67 -29.59 0.67 1.20
C ASP A 67 -30.32 0.39 -0.12
N ASP A 68 -29.91 0.99 -1.24
CA ASP A 68 -30.53 0.81 -2.58
C ASP A 68 -29.61 0.07 -3.56
N VAL A 69 -28.71 -0.78 -3.05
CA VAL A 69 -27.74 -1.51 -3.89
C VAL A 69 -28.39 -2.33 -5.02
N PRO A 70 -29.49 -3.08 -4.81
CA PRO A 70 -30.16 -3.80 -5.89
C PRO A 70 -30.63 -2.88 -7.03
N GLU A 71 -31.20 -1.73 -6.70
CA GLU A 71 -31.67 -0.73 -7.65
C GLU A 71 -30.50 -0.01 -8.32
N ALA A 72 -29.43 0.27 -7.58
CA ALA A 72 -28.21 0.89 -8.12
C ALA A 72 -27.52 -0.02 -9.15
N ILE A 73 -27.49 -1.34 -8.93
CA ILE A 73 -26.95 -2.31 -9.90
C ILE A 73 -27.67 -2.23 -11.24
N GLU A 74 -28.99 -2.06 -11.23
CA GLU A 74 -29.80 -1.97 -12.46
C GLU A 74 -29.67 -0.59 -13.11
N ARG A 75 -29.81 0.47 -12.30
CA ARG A 75 -29.76 1.87 -12.74
C ARG A 75 -28.40 2.25 -13.32
N GLU A 76 -27.31 1.73 -12.74
CA GLU A 76 -25.92 2.10 -13.06
C GLU A 76 -25.17 0.96 -13.74
N ALA A 77 -25.88 0.02 -14.37
CA ALA A 77 -25.32 -1.20 -14.95
C ALA A 77 -24.19 -0.93 -15.96
N ASP A 78 -24.36 0.06 -16.84
CA ASP A 78 -23.35 0.37 -17.86
C ASP A 78 -22.07 0.93 -17.23
N PHE A 79 -22.22 1.83 -16.26
CA PHE A 79 -21.10 2.35 -15.49
C PHE A 79 -20.37 1.25 -14.71
N LEU A 80 -21.10 0.39 -13.99
CA LEU A 80 -20.49 -0.68 -13.19
C LEU A 80 -19.78 -1.71 -14.07
N ARG A 81 -20.34 -2.04 -15.24
CA ARG A 81 -19.70 -2.94 -16.22
C ARG A 81 -18.39 -2.35 -16.75
N GLU A 82 -18.41 -1.07 -17.13
CA GLU A 82 -17.21 -0.37 -17.57
C GLU A 82 -16.15 -0.30 -16.47
N TYR A 83 -16.56 0.05 -15.24
CA TYR A 83 -15.71 0.14 -14.07
C TYR A 83 -15.04 -1.20 -13.75
N VAL A 84 -15.81 -2.28 -13.65
CA VAL A 84 -15.26 -3.62 -13.36
C VAL A 84 -14.28 -4.06 -14.45
N GLY A 85 -14.59 -3.77 -15.71
CA GLY A 85 -13.76 -4.16 -16.86
C GLY A 85 -12.43 -3.42 -16.96
N HIS A 86 -12.33 -2.18 -16.51
CA HIS A 86 -11.17 -1.31 -16.79
C HIS A 86 -10.44 -0.78 -15.56
N VAL A 87 -11.09 -0.73 -14.40
CA VAL A 87 -10.48 -0.20 -13.19
C VAL A 87 -9.72 -1.29 -12.46
N GLU A 88 -8.40 -1.13 -12.39
CA GLU A 88 -7.51 -1.99 -11.61
C GLU A 88 -7.66 -1.70 -10.10
N ILE A 89 -7.41 -2.72 -9.27
CA ILE A 89 -7.43 -2.53 -7.80
C ILE A 89 -6.40 -1.46 -7.41
N GLN A 90 -6.84 -0.51 -6.59
CA GLN A 90 -5.98 0.49 -5.99
C GLN A 90 -5.93 0.25 -4.49
N THR A 91 -4.73 0.03 -3.94
CA THR A 91 -4.55 -0.12 -2.49
C THR A 91 -3.34 0.69 -2.06
N ASN A 92 -3.57 1.72 -1.25
CA ASN A 92 -2.50 2.50 -0.64
C ASN A 92 -2.75 2.63 0.87
N GLU A 93 -2.35 1.61 1.63
CA GLU A 93 -2.57 1.56 3.08
C GLU A 93 -1.52 2.39 3.84
N VAL A 94 -1.89 3.62 4.20
CA VAL A 94 -1.01 4.59 4.87
C VAL A 94 -0.61 4.14 6.27
N GLN A 95 -1.43 3.35 6.96
CA GLN A 95 -1.10 2.86 8.30
C GLN A 95 0.17 1.98 8.30
N ARG A 96 0.56 1.38 7.16
CA ARG A 96 1.84 0.67 7.03
C ARG A 96 3.04 1.57 7.30
N ALA A 97 2.95 2.89 7.08
CA ALA A 97 4.02 3.81 7.40
C ALA A 97 4.41 3.75 8.88
N TRP A 98 3.45 3.49 9.79
CA TRP A 98 3.73 3.32 11.22
C TRP A 98 4.53 2.06 11.52
N ALA A 99 4.26 0.95 10.82
CA ALA A 99 5.10 -0.24 10.95
C ALA A 99 6.48 -0.07 10.29
N LEU A 100 6.57 0.74 9.23
CA LEU A 100 7.78 0.92 8.42
C LEU A 100 8.73 2.01 8.96
N LEU A 101 8.26 3.02 9.69
CA LEU A 101 9.10 4.10 10.23
C LEU A 101 10.38 3.58 10.93
N PRO A 102 10.31 2.60 11.86
CA PRO A 102 11.50 2.09 12.53
C PRO A 102 12.53 1.50 11.57
N CYS A 103 12.11 0.95 10.42
CA CYS A 103 13.02 0.45 9.39
C CYS A 103 13.84 1.58 8.76
N PHE A 104 13.22 2.73 8.46
CA PHE A 104 13.92 3.90 7.92
C PHE A 104 14.88 4.52 8.93
N LEU A 105 14.47 4.60 10.20
CA LEU A 105 15.32 5.12 11.28
C LEU A 105 16.51 4.19 11.55
N GLU A 106 16.28 2.88 11.54
CA GLU A 106 17.34 1.88 11.65
C GLU A 106 18.30 1.93 10.47
N LEU A 107 17.81 2.10 9.24
CA LEU A 107 18.66 2.29 8.06
C LEU A 107 19.53 3.55 8.16
N ALA A 108 18.99 4.65 8.68
CA ALA A 108 19.76 5.87 8.91
C ALA A 108 20.86 5.63 9.96
N ARG A 109 20.54 4.94 11.06
CA ARG A 109 21.51 4.54 12.09
C ARG A 109 22.62 3.68 11.50
N TRP A 110 22.23 2.66 10.74
CA TRP A 110 23.12 1.62 10.26
C TRP A 110 24.05 2.10 9.14
N SER A 111 23.50 2.80 8.15
CA SER A 111 24.28 3.38 7.04
C SER A 111 25.04 4.64 7.44
N ARG A 112 24.72 5.23 8.60
CA ARG A 112 25.17 6.55 9.05
C ARG A 112 24.80 7.70 8.09
N SER A 113 23.86 7.46 7.17
CA SER A 113 23.33 8.49 6.29
C SER A 113 22.17 9.23 6.95
N ASN A 114 22.16 10.55 6.85
CA ASN A 114 21.06 11.40 7.29
C ASN A 114 20.23 11.98 6.13
N ARG A 115 20.46 11.51 4.89
CA ARG A 115 19.77 11.95 3.68
C ARG A 115 19.35 10.77 2.84
N PHE A 116 18.08 10.72 2.44
CA PHE A 116 17.53 9.65 1.62
C PHE A 116 16.96 10.16 0.30
N ASP A 117 17.15 9.35 -0.73
CA ASP A 117 16.34 9.37 -1.96
C ASP A 117 15.48 8.11 -1.97
N LEU A 118 14.16 8.26 -2.07
CA LEU A 118 13.24 7.13 -1.99
C LEU A 118 12.77 6.68 -3.37
N VAL A 119 12.69 5.36 -3.56
CA VAL A 119 12.05 4.72 -4.72
C VAL A 119 11.06 3.67 -4.20
N GLU A 120 9.76 3.87 -4.37
CA GLU A 120 8.74 2.88 -4.00
C GLU A 120 8.30 2.06 -5.22
N LEU A 121 8.21 0.73 -5.04
CA LEU A 121 7.72 -0.21 -6.04
C LEU A 121 6.23 -0.51 -5.80
N GLY A 122 5.40 -0.24 -6.81
CA GLY A 122 3.93 -0.35 -6.74
C GLY A 122 3.34 0.65 -5.75
N THR A 123 3.60 1.92 -6.02
CA THR A 123 3.35 3.03 -5.10
C THR A 123 1.87 3.43 -4.98
N SER A 124 1.02 3.01 -5.93
CA SER A 124 -0.33 3.55 -6.14
C SER A 124 -0.31 5.10 -6.16
N ALA A 125 -0.66 5.75 -5.06
CA ALA A 125 -0.67 7.22 -4.94
C ALA A 125 0.56 7.82 -4.24
N GLY A 126 1.55 7.01 -3.83
CA GLY A 126 2.77 7.51 -3.20
C GLY A 126 2.66 7.88 -1.74
N LEU A 127 1.60 7.45 -1.03
CA LEU A 127 1.40 7.86 0.35
C LEU A 127 2.43 7.28 1.33
N LEU A 128 3.13 6.19 1.00
CA LEU A 128 4.22 5.66 1.85
C LEU A 128 5.56 6.36 1.62
N LEU A 129 5.74 7.05 0.48
CA LEU A 129 6.92 7.90 0.25
C LEU A 129 6.94 9.16 1.14
N LEU A 130 5.78 9.52 1.70
CA LEU A 130 5.60 10.66 2.60
C LEU A 130 5.77 10.29 4.07
N TRP A 131 6.39 9.16 4.38
CA TRP A 131 6.57 8.70 5.75
C TRP A 131 7.24 9.75 6.65
N ASP A 132 8.12 10.61 6.12
CA ASP A 132 8.79 11.66 6.88
C ASP A 132 7.92 12.90 7.15
N ARG A 133 6.69 12.92 6.62
CA ARG A 133 5.71 14.01 6.74
C ARG A 133 4.60 13.71 7.75
N TYR A 134 4.53 12.48 8.26
CA TYR A 134 3.54 12.08 9.25
C TYR A 134 4.06 12.19 10.68
N ARG A 135 3.13 12.18 11.64
CA ARG A 135 3.43 12.03 13.07
C ARG A 135 3.16 10.60 13.49
N TYR A 136 3.96 10.09 14.41
CA TYR A 136 3.92 8.70 14.87
C TYR A 136 3.95 8.65 16.38
N ARG A 137 3.16 7.74 16.95
CA ARG A 137 3.14 7.45 18.38
C ARG A 137 3.52 5.99 18.63
N TYR A 138 4.49 5.82 19.53
CA TYR A 138 4.90 4.55 20.10
C TYR A 138 4.96 4.67 21.63
N ALA A 139 5.04 3.55 22.35
CA ALA A 139 5.23 3.48 23.78
C ALA A 139 6.50 4.22 24.24
N ALA A 140 7.55 4.16 23.41
CA ALA A 140 8.83 4.83 23.67
C ALA A 140 8.79 6.34 23.43
N GLY A 141 7.78 6.89 22.75
CA GLY A 141 7.67 8.32 22.47
C GLY A 141 6.99 8.65 21.15
N GLN A 142 7.27 9.85 20.63
CA GLN A 142 6.68 10.36 19.40
C GLN A 142 7.75 10.75 18.39
N TRP A 143 7.44 10.64 17.10
CA TRP A 143 8.30 11.08 16.00
C TRP A 143 7.49 11.88 14.97
N GLY A 144 8.13 12.83 14.31
CA GLY A 144 7.50 13.67 13.27
C GLY A 144 7.09 15.06 13.74
N GLY A 145 6.64 15.88 12.79
CA GLY A 145 6.33 17.29 13.02
C GLY A 145 5.04 17.49 13.84
N LYS A 146 5.05 18.46 14.78
CA LYS A 146 3.85 18.78 15.60
C LYS A 146 2.64 19.22 14.77
N GLY A 147 2.88 19.81 13.60
CA GLY A 147 1.85 20.26 12.66
C GLY A 147 1.50 19.28 11.54
N ALA A 148 1.95 18.02 11.61
CA ALA A 148 1.59 17.02 10.61
C ALA A 148 0.07 16.80 10.58
N ALA A 149 -0.51 16.74 9.38
CA ALA A 149 -1.94 16.52 9.18
C ALA A 149 -2.40 15.12 9.61
N LEU A 150 -1.47 14.16 9.64
CA LEU A 150 -1.72 12.76 9.95
C LEU A 150 -0.91 12.29 11.16
N ASP A 151 -1.60 11.65 12.10
CA ASP A 151 -1.03 11.02 13.28
C ASP A 151 -1.32 9.52 13.27
N LEU A 152 -0.27 8.71 13.20
CA LEU A 152 -0.34 7.25 13.12
C LEU A 152 0.06 6.60 14.44
N THR A 153 -0.70 5.58 14.82
CA THR A 153 -0.48 4.77 16.02
C THR A 153 -0.99 3.35 15.78
N GLY A 154 -0.54 2.39 16.59
CA GLY A 154 -0.90 0.98 16.50
C GLY A 154 -0.51 0.24 17.78
N GLU A 155 -0.75 -1.07 17.81
CA GLU A 155 -0.40 -1.95 18.94
C GLU A 155 1.07 -2.37 18.86
N GLU A 156 1.88 -1.99 19.84
CA GLU A 156 3.22 -2.55 20.02
C GLU A 156 3.18 -3.84 20.83
N ARG A 157 3.41 -4.96 20.15
CA ARG A 157 3.63 -6.27 20.78
C ARG A 157 5.04 -6.40 21.35
N SER A 158 5.98 -5.73 20.71
CA SER A 158 7.34 -5.52 21.19
C SER A 158 7.74 -4.09 20.83
N ALA A 159 8.21 -3.35 21.84
CA ALA A 159 8.49 -1.93 21.72
C ALA A 159 9.72 -1.66 20.84
N ILE A 160 9.69 -0.55 20.13
CA ILE A 160 10.88 -0.06 19.40
C ILE A 160 11.89 0.59 20.36
N PRO A 161 13.20 0.56 20.07
CA PRO A 161 14.20 1.22 20.89
C PRO A 161 14.01 2.76 20.91
N PRO A 162 13.96 3.40 22.10
CA PRO A 162 13.72 4.84 22.21
C PRO A 162 14.74 5.71 21.47
N GLU A 163 15.97 5.23 21.30
CA GLU A 163 17.03 5.93 20.57
C GLU A 163 16.73 6.09 19.07
N LEU A 164 15.94 5.19 18.46
CA LEU A 164 15.55 5.33 17.06
C LEU A 164 14.73 6.60 16.86
N LEU A 165 13.83 6.93 17.79
CA LEU A 165 12.98 8.12 17.73
C LEU A 165 13.75 9.44 17.82
N ARG A 166 15.06 9.41 18.10
CA ARG A 166 15.95 10.59 18.07
C ARG A 166 16.56 10.84 16.70
N ILE A 167 16.46 9.89 15.77
CA ILE A 167 17.05 9.97 14.44
C ILE A 167 16.08 10.71 13.52
N VAL A 168 16.57 11.73 12.80
CA VAL A 168 15.73 12.57 11.93
C VAL A 168 16.41 12.70 10.57
N PRO A 169 16.38 11.66 9.71
CA PRO A 169 16.93 11.76 8.37
C PRO A 169 16.04 12.67 7.51
N ARG A 170 16.62 13.27 6.47
CA ARG A 170 15.92 14.14 5.52
C ARG A 170 15.69 13.40 4.21
N VAL A 171 14.46 13.43 3.70
CA VAL A 171 14.17 12.92 2.36
C VAL A 171 14.36 14.04 1.35
N ARG A 172 15.20 13.81 0.34
CA ARG A 172 15.55 14.77 -0.72
C ARG A 172 14.74 14.54 -1.99
N ARG A 173 14.57 13.28 -2.40
CA ARG A 173 13.79 12.88 -3.58
C ARG A 173 12.83 11.76 -3.21
N ARG A 174 11.64 11.75 -3.84
CA ARG A 174 10.62 10.70 -3.72
C ARG A 174 10.15 10.29 -5.10
N VAL A 175 10.32 9.03 -5.44
CA VAL A 175 9.84 8.45 -6.70
C VAL A 175 8.99 7.24 -6.40
N GLY A 176 7.83 7.15 -7.02
CA GLY A 176 6.99 5.96 -6.96
C GLY A 176 6.79 5.39 -8.36
N ILE A 177 7.07 4.10 -8.53
CA ILE A 177 6.83 3.37 -9.78
C ILE A 177 5.53 2.59 -9.63
N ASP A 178 4.58 2.78 -10.54
CA ASP A 178 3.34 2.01 -10.56
C ASP A 178 2.82 1.86 -12.00
N ARG A 179 2.07 0.80 -12.29
CA ARG A 179 1.43 0.64 -13.62
C ARG A 179 0.27 1.61 -13.80
N ASN A 180 -0.45 1.91 -12.72
CA ASN A 180 -1.55 2.84 -12.70
C ASN A 180 -1.48 3.79 -11.50
N PRO A 181 -0.49 4.70 -11.47
CA PRO A 181 -0.37 5.66 -10.37
C PRO A 181 -1.55 6.62 -10.37
N LEU A 182 -1.96 7.02 -9.16
CA LEU A 182 -3.04 7.98 -8.92
C LEU A 182 -2.46 9.32 -8.45
N ASP A 183 -2.86 10.40 -9.09
CA ASP A 183 -2.46 11.76 -8.71
C ASP A 183 -3.53 12.36 -7.79
N LEU A 184 -3.28 12.37 -6.48
CA LEU A 184 -4.25 12.86 -5.48
C LEU A 184 -4.45 14.39 -5.50
N ARG A 185 -3.79 15.11 -6.41
CA ARG A 185 -4.17 16.49 -6.74
C ARG A 185 -5.44 16.54 -7.59
N ASN A 186 -5.76 15.46 -8.29
CA ASN A 186 -7.05 15.24 -8.94
C ASN A 186 -8.08 14.71 -7.92
N PRO A 187 -9.18 15.45 -7.67
CA PRO A 187 -10.25 14.97 -6.80
C PRO A 187 -10.88 13.63 -7.25
N GLU A 188 -10.88 13.34 -8.55
CA GLU A 188 -11.42 12.07 -9.07
C GLU A 188 -10.54 10.89 -8.69
N ASP A 189 -9.21 11.03 -8.79
CA ASP A 189 -8.25 10.01 -8.36
C ASP A 189 -8.33 9.76 -6.85
N LEU A 190 -8.56 10.82 -6.06
CA LEU A 190 -8.80 10.67 -4.62
C LEU A 190 -10.09 9.90 -4.34
N LEU A 191 -11.19 10.21 -5.04
CA LEU A 191 -12.45 9.46 -4.90
C LEU A 191 -12.29 8.01 -5.34
N LEU A 192 -11.57 7.77 -6.43
CA LEU A 192 -11.22 6.43 -6.91
C LEU A 192 -10.43 5.65 -5.85
N LEU A 193 -9.40 6.26 -5.26
CA LEU A 193 -8.63 5.60 -4.22
C LEU A 193 -9.51 5.30 -2.98
N LYS A 194 -10.39 6.23 -2.59
CA LYS A 194 -11.34 6.05 -1.47
C LYS A 194 -12.34 4.93 -1.71
N SER A 195 -12.75 4.70 -2.95
CA SER A 195 -13.72 3.66 -3.29
C SER A 195 -13.23 2.25 -2.96
N PHE A 196 -11.91 2.04 -2.95
CA PHE A 196 -11.26 0.79 -2.54
C PHE A 196 -11.10 0.62 -1.03
N VAL A 197 -11.40 1.64 -0.21
CA VAL A 197 -11.58 1.46 1.23
C VAL A 197 -12.95 0.84 1.45
N TRP A 198 -13.05 -0.20 2.29
CA TRP A 198 -14.29 -0.94 2.42
C TRP A 198 -15.32 -0.17 3.26
N ALA A 199 -16.61 -0.38 2.99
CA ALA A 199 -17.65 0.27 3.77
C ALA A 199 -17.57 -0.09 5.25
N GLY A 200 -17.88 0.88 6.12
CA GLY A 200 -17.73 0.76 7.58
C GLY A 200 -16.30 0.95 8.08
N GLN A 201 -15.41 1.55 7.28
CA GLN A 201 -14.01 1.84 7.64
C GLN A 201 -13.73 3.34 7.58
N GLU A 202 -14.58 4.12 8.24
CA GLU A 202 -14.54 5.58 8.27
C GLU A 202 -13.20 6.11 8.80
N GLU A 203 -12.58 5.43 9.77
CA GLU A 203 -11.25 5.77 10.26
C GLU A 203 -10.16 5.60 9.19
N ARG A 204 -10.26 4.58 8.31
CA ARG A 204 -9.33 4.41 7.19
C ARG A 204 -9.54 5.49 6.14
N LEU A 205 -10.79 5.88 5.86
CA LEU A 205 -11.10 7.01 4.97
C LEU A 205 -10.54 8.33 5.52
N ALA A 206 -10.73 8.61 6.81
CA ALA A 206 -10.20 9.82 7.44
C ALA A 206 -8.67 9.86 7.43
N ARG A 207 -8.02 8.71 7.66
CA ARG A 207 -6.56 8.56 7.56
C ARG A 207 -6.07 8.85 6.14
N LEU A 208 -6.79 8.37 5.13
CA LEU A 208 -6.47 8.59 3.73
C LEU A 208 -6.63 10.06 3.33
N ASP A 209 -7.71 10.72 3.76
CA ASP A 209 -7.91 12.16 3.54
C ASP A 209 -6.78 13.00 4.18
N ALA A 210 -6.37 12.65 5.40
CA ALA A 210 -5.25 13.31 6.09
C ALA A 210 -3.90 13.07 5.40
N ALA A 211 -3.66 11.87 4.87
CA ALA A 211 -2.46 11.55 4.09
C ALA A 211 -2.43 12.30 2.76
N ALA A 212 -3.56 12.36 2.05
CA ALA A 212 -3.70 13.12 0.82
C ALA A 212 -3.46 14.62 1.04
N ALA A 213 -3.84 15.17 2.20
CA ALA A 213 -3.53 16.54 2.56
C ALA A 213 -2.02 16.78 2.70
N ALA A 214 -1.28 15.86 3.32
CA ALA A 214 0.17 15.95 3.47
C ALA A 214 0.92 15.86 2.12
N LEU A 215 0.34 15.22 1.12
CA LEU A 215 0.91 15.10 -0.23
C LEU A 215 0.94 16.43 -1.00
N ARG A 216 0.02 17.36 -0.72
CA ARG A 216 -0.19 18.58 -1.54
C ARG A 216 1.01 19.52 -1.58
N ASP A 217 1.79 19.59 -0.51
CA ASP A 217 2.88 20.57 -0.38
C ASP A 217 4.16 20.15 -1.14
N ASP A 218 4.41 18.85 -1.28
CA ASP A 218 5.62 18.27 -1.86
C ASP A 218 5.32 16.86 -2.40
N PRO A 219 4.55 16.76 -3.51
CA PRO A 219 4.09 15.47 -4.02
C PRO A 219 5.26 14.65 -4.58
N PRO A 220 5.24 13.31 -4.42
CA PRO A 220 6.24 12.44 -5.03
C PRO A 220 6.18 12.48 -6.56
N GLU A 221 7.30 12.20 -7.20
CA GLU A 221 7.35 11.93 -8.63
C GLU A 221 6.71 10.56 -8.90
N LEU A 222 5.62 10.52 -9.67
CA LEU A 222 4.92 9.28 -10.02
C LEU A 222 5.31 8.84 -11.44
N VAL A 223 5.99 7.70 -11.52
CA VAL A 223 6.46 7.11 -12.76
C VAL A 223 5.52 5.97 -13.17
N ARG A 224 4.75 6.21 -14.24
CA ARG A 224 3.89 5.17 -14.83
C ARG A 224 4.74 4.13 -15.58
N GLY A 225 4.59 2.85 -15.24
CA GLY A 225 5.20 1.74 -15.96
C GLY A 225 5.37 0.48 -15.13
N ASP A 226 5.92 -0.56 -15.76
CA ASP A 226 6.25 -1.80 -15.07
C ASP A 226 7.47 -1.64 -14.16
N ILE A 227 7.40 -2.19 -12.94
CA ILE A 227 8.49 -2.14 -11.96
C ILE A 227 9.80 -2.69 -12.54
N VAL A 228 9.75 -3.80 -13.27
CA VAL A 228 10.93 -4.46 -13.85
C VAL A 228 11.59 -3.56 -14.89
N GLU A 229 10.80 -2.85 -15.68
CA GLU A 229 11.28 -2.03 -16.80
C GLU A 229 11.79 -0.66 -16.33
N ARG A 230 11.15 -0.07 -15.32
CA ARG A 230 11.43 1.30 -14.88
C ARG A 230 12.53 1.37 -13.81
N LEU A 231 12.64 0.37 -12.94
CA LEU A 231 13.60 0.38 -11.83
C LEU A 231 15.06 0.59 -12.27
N PRO A 232 15.58 -0.03 -13.36
CA PRO A 232 16.98 0.17 -13.76
C PRO A 232 17.33 1.63 -14.06
N ALA A 233 16.42 2.37 -14.69
CA ALA A 233 16.64 3.78 -15.01
C ALA A 233 16.67 4.64 -13.74
N GLU A 234 15.79 4.37 -12.77
CA GLU A 234 15.78 5.10 -11.50
C GLU A 234 17.04 4.84 -10.67
N LEU A 235 17.62 3.63 -10.72
CA LEU A 235 18.85 3.30 -10.00
C LEU A 235 20.13 3.75 -10.73
N ALA A 236 20.07 4.01 -12.03
CA ALA A 236 21.22 4.48 -12.81
C ALA A 236 21.65 5.92 -12.46
N HIS A 237 20.72 6.76 -11.99
CA HIS A 237 20.94 8.19 -11.74
C HIS A 237 20.95 8.57 -10.25
N ARG A 238 21.41 7.65 -9.39
CA ARG A 238 21.49 7.88 -7.95
C ARG A 238 22.56 8.91 -7.60
N SER A 239 22.26 9.74 -6.60
CA SER A 239 23.20 10.73 -6.07
C SER A 239 24.07 10.10 -4.98
N GLU A 240 25.34 10.52 -4.90
CA GLU A 240 26.22 10.18 -3.77
C GLU A 240 25.90 11.01 -2.51
N GLU A 241 25.09 12.07 -2.61
CA GLU A 241 24.73 12.94 -1.48
C GLU A 241 23.67 12.34 -0.54
N ALA A 242 23.05 11.24 -0.94
CA ALA A 242 21.98 10.58 -0.21
C ALA A 242 22.06 9.06 -0.38
N LEU A 243 21.61 8.32 0.64
CA LEU A 243 21.39 6.88 0.49
C LEU A 243 20.10 6.69 -0.32
N THR A 244 20.19 5.99 -1.45
CA THR A 244 18.98 5.55 -2.14
C THR A 244 18.33 4.42 -1.36
N VAL A 245 17.06 4.57 -1.01
CA VAL A 245 16.27 3.58 -0.30
C VAL A 245 15.13 3.13 -1.20
N VAL A 246 15.17 1.86 -1.61
CA VAL A 246 14.06 1.23 -2.33
C VAL A 246 13.07 0.67 -1.31
N LEU A 247 11.78 0.89 -1.52
CA LEU A 247 10.69 0.40 -0.68
C LEU A 247 9.77 -0.53 -1.48
N ASN A 248 9.46 -1.70 -0.92
CA ASN A 248 8.34 -2.54 -1.36
C ASN A 248 7.50 -2.98 -0.17
N SER A 249 6.23 -2.57 -0.13
CA SER A 249 5.31 -2.95 0.96
C SER A 249 4.36 -4.10 0.62
N ALA A 250 4.15 -4.40 -0.67
CA ALA A 250 3.25 -5.48 -1.10
C ALA A 250 3.38 -5.84 -2.60
N ALA A 251 3.86 -4.91 -3.43
CA ALA A 251 3.75 -4.98 -4.89
C ALA A 251 4.43 -6.19 -5.54
N LEU A 252 5.53 -6.67 -4.97
CA LEU A 252 6.23 -7.86 -5.50
C LEU A 252 5.38 -9.14 -5.48
N GLY A 253 4.30 -9.17 -4.70
CA GLY A 253 3.31 -10.25 -4.73
C GLY A 253 2.55 -10.37 -6.06
N TYR A 254 2.48 -9.30 -6.85
CA TYR A 254 1.81 -9.29 -8.16
C TYR A 254 2.73 -9.66 -9.32
N LEU A 255 4.04 -9.75 -9.10
CA LEU A 255 4.99 -10.20 -10.12
C LEU A 255 4.99 -11.73 -10.18
N ASP A 256 5.39 -12.28 -11.32
CA ASP A 256 5.76 -13.69 -11.42
C ASP A 256 7.17 -13.92 -10.84
N GLU A 257 7.62 -15.18 -10.82
CA GLU A 257 8.93 -15.53 -10.29
C GLU A 257 10.07 -14.87 -11.09
N ALA A 258 9.95 -14.83 -12.42
CA ALA A 258 10.92 -14.19 -13.28
C ALA A 258 11.02 -12.67 -13.02
N GLY A 259 9.88 -12.00 -12.84
CA GLY A 259 9.82 -10.57 -12.50
C GLY A 259 10.46 -10.27 -11.16
N ARG A 260 10.13 -11.06 -10.11
CA ARG A 260 10.79 -10.93 -8.79
C ARG A 260 12.30 -11.12 -8.88
N LYS A 261 12.76 -12.11 -9.66
CA LYS A 261 14.19 -12.34 -9.88
C LYS A 261 14.85 -11.14 -10.55
N ARG A 262 14.25 -10.58 -11.61
CA ARG A 262 14.82 -9.40 -12.30
C ARG A 262 14.93 -8.18 -11.40
N VAL A 263 13.92 -7.91 -10.56
CA VAL A 263 14.00 -6.84 -9.55
C VAL A 263 15.14 -7.10 -8.57
N ARG A 264 15.28 -8.34 -8.10
CA ARG A 264 16.37 -8.73 -7.19
C ARG A 264 17.74 -8.51 -7.85
N ASP A 265 17.95 -9.05 -9.04
CA ASP A 265 19.20 -8.93 -9.79
C ASP A 265 19.57 -7.45 -9.99
N GLU A 266 18.58 -6.60 -10.30
CA GLU A 266 18.80 -5.16 -10.47
C GLU A 266 19.22 -4.45 -9.18
N LEU A 267 18.57 -4.77 -8.05
CA LEU A 267 18.97 -4.23 -6.74
C LEU A 267 20.39 -4.68 -6.35
N GLU A 268 20.77 -5.92 -6.69
CA GLU A 268 22.11 -6.48 -6.43
C GLU A 268 23.17 -5.72 -7.23
N ARG A 269 22.96 -5.63 -8.56
CA ARG A 269 23.83 -4.88 -9.47
C ARG A 269 23.99 -3.43 -9.05
N ALA A 270 22.90 -2.78 -8.66
CA ALA A 270 22.92 -1.40 -8.19
C ALA A 270 23.62 -1.29 -6.82
N GLY A 271 23.47 -2.25 -5.92
CA GLY A 271 24.17 -2.30 -4.64
C GLY A 271 25.69 -2.53 -4.78
N GLU A 272 26.12 -3.31 -5.78
CA GLU A 272 27.54 -3.47 -6.12
C GLU A 272 28.16 -2.19 -6.68
N ALA A 273 27.38 -1.40 -7.42
CA ALA A 273 27.81 -0.14 -8.00
C ALA A 273 27.90 1.02 -6.99
N GLY A 274 27.26 0.90 -5.81
CA GLY A 274 27.30 1.92 -4.77
C GLY A 274 26.24 1.75 -3.68
N PRO A 275 26.28 2.57 -2.61
CA PRO A 275 25.39 2.44 -1.46
C PRO A 275 23.91 2.43 -1.86
N LEU A 276 23.20 1.39 -1.40
CA LEU A 276 21.78 1.17 -1.63
C LEU A 276 21.19 0.54 -0.38
N ALA A 277 19.98 0.95 -0.03
CA ALA A 277 19.18 0.26 0.96
C ALA A 277 17.88 -0.25 0.35
N TYR A 278 17.36 -1.33 0.92
CA TYR A 278 16.08 -1.91 0.53
C TYR A 278 15.25 -2.23 1.77
N VAL A 279 14.04 -1.66 1.84
CA VAL A 279 13.02 -1.96 2.85
C VAL A 279 11.95 -2.81 2.19
N THR A 280 11.66 -3.97 2.76
CA THR A 280 10.73 -4.91 2.15
C THR A 280 9.91 -5.70 3.14
N THR A 281 8.67 -6.00 2.76
CA THR A 281 7.82 -6.98 3.43
C THR A 281 8.05 -8.36 2.84
N THR A 282 8.28 -9.38 3.68
CA THR A 282 8.41 -10.77 3.23
C THR A 282 7.55 -11.73 4.05
N ARG A 283 7.47 -12.97 3.58
CA ARG A 283 6.99 -14.07 4.42
C ARG A 283 7.92 -14.21 5.64
N PRO A 284 7.37 -14.30 6.86
CA PRO A 284 8.17 -14.52 8.07
C PRO A 284 8.99 -15.80 8.03
N ALA A 285 10.17 -15.78 8.65
CA ALA A 285 11.04 -16.96 8.78
C ALA A 285 10.39 -18.12 9.57
N ASN A 286 9.39 -17.83 10.40
CA ASN A 286 8.61 -18.84 11.13
C ASN A 286 7.59 -19.60 10.24
N GLY A 287 7.47 -19.24 8.96
CA GLY A 287 6.62 -19.93 7.97
C GLY A 287 5.13 -19.58 8.01
N THR A 288 4.67 -18.69 8.90
CA THR A 288 3.28 -18.26 8.97
C THR A 288 2.89 -17.35 7.80
N ASP A 289 1.60 -17.37 7.43
CA ASP A 289 1.00 -16.48 6.41
C ASP A 289 0.00 -15.50 7.05
N ARG A 290 0.10 -15.28 8.36
CA ARG A 290 -0.83 -14.43 9.12
C ARG A 290 -0.37 -12.99 9.28
N HIS A 291 0.89 -12.70 8.96
CA HIS A 291 1.49 -11.37 9.09
C HIS A 291 2.75 -11.28 8.23
N TRP A 292 3.32 -10.08 8.10
CA TRP A 292 4.59 -9.89 7.43
C TRP A 292 5.78 -9.97 8.36
N ALA A 293 6.93 -10.26 7.77
CA ALA A 293 8.22 -9.82 8.27
C ALA A 293 8.63 -8.55 7.56
N LEU A 294 9.18 -7.61 8.32
CA LEU A 294 9.84 -6.42 7.79
C LEU A 294 11.33 -6.69 7.75
N ALA A 295 11.93 -6.53 6.58
CA ALA A 295 13.35 -6.70 6.37
C ALA A 295 13.97 -5.42 5.81
N ILE A 296 15.19 -5.13 6.27
CA ILE A 296 16.06 -4.12 5.71
C ILE A 296 17.32 -4.78 5.16
N GLU A 297 17.81 -4.28 4.05
CA GLU A 297 19.06 -4.72 3.42
C GLU A 297 19.89 -3.50 3.04
N LEU A 298 21.20 -3.59 3.23
CA LEU A 298 22.12 -2.50 2.95
C LEU A 298 23.34 -3.03 2.18
N TRP A 299 23.65 -2.39 1.05
CA TRP A 299 24.84 -2.65 0.26
C TRP A 299 25.87 -1.53 0.40
N PRO A 300 27.16 -1.83 0.15
CA PRO A 300 27.71 -3.14 -0.20
C PRO A 300 27.97 -4.07 1.00
N GLU A 301 28.17 -3.54 2.21
CA GLU A 301 28.68 -4.31 3.35
C GLU A 301 27.65 -4.67 4.44
N GLY A 302 26.39 -4.25 4.30
CA GLY A 302 25.39 -4.46 5.35
C GLY A 302 24.73 -5.85 5.34
N GLY A 303 24.42 -6.37 4.16
CA GLY A 303 23.61 -7.58 4.03
C GLY A 303 22.17 -7.35 4.49
N ARG A 304 21.42 -8.44 4.71
CA ARG A 304 19.97 -8.40 4.99
C ARG A 304 19.66 -8.74 6.46
N ARG A 305 18.71 -8.01 7.05
CA ARG A 305 18.22 -8.21 8.43
C ARG A 305 16.70 -8.21 8.46
N GLU A 306 16.11 -9.21 9.09
CA GLU A 306 14.70 -9.17 9.53
C GLU A 306 14.63 -8.39 10.85
N VAL A 307 13.86 -7.30 10.89
CA VAL A 307 13.87 -6.36 12.02
C VAL A 307 12.56 -6.31 12.78
N ALA A 308 11.45 -6.79 12.19
CA ALA A 308 10.17 -6.83 12.87
C ALA A 308 9.17 -7.81 12.23
N TYR A 309 8.13 -8.14 12.98
CA TYR A 309 6.86 -8.64 12.43
C TYR A 309 5.79 -7.57 12.50
N ALA A 310 4.89 -7.53 11.51
CA ALA A 310 3.84 -6.52 11.45
C ALA A 310 2.57 -7.04 10.78
N ASP A 311 1.43 -6.49 11.20
CA ASP A 311 0.15 -6.64 10.50
C ASP A 311 0.22 -6.17 9.04
N PHE A 312 -0.57 -6.79 8.16
CA PHE A 312 -0.63 -6.45 6.73
C PHE A 312 -1.07 -5.00 6.44
N HIS A 313 -1.73 -4.36 7.40
CA HIS A 313 -2.15 -2.97 7.31
C HIS A 313 -1.47 -2.08 8.35
N GLY A 314 -0.53 -2.61 9.14
CA GLY A 314 0.17 -1.85 10.19
C GLY A 314 -0.64 -1.63 11.47
N ALA A 315 -1.65 -2.47 11.76
CA ALA A 315 -2.40 -2.40 13.02
C ALA A 315 -1.55 -2.73 14.26
N TRP A 316 -0.56 -3.61 14.11
CA TRP A 316 0.37 -3.96 15.17
C TRP A 316 1.80 -4.17 14.65
N LEU A 317 2.78 -4.00 15.53
CA LEU A 317 4.21 -4.18 15.28
C LEU A 317 4.85 -4.98 16.43
N GLU A 318 5.69 -5.95 16.08
CA GLU A 318 6.58 -6.66 16.99
C GLU A 318 8.02 -6.40 16.53
N TRP A 319 8.69 -5.45 17.18
CA TRP A 319 10.09 -5.14 16.90
C TRP A 319 11.02 -6.25 17.40
N ARG A 320 12.01 -6.63 16.58
CA ARG A 320 12.94 -7.76 16.78
C ARG A 320 14.42 -7.39 16.61
N GLY A 321 14.71 -6.12 16.29
CA GLY A 321 16.05 -5.60 15.98
C GLY A 321 16.76 -4.88 17.11
#